data_AF-C6BLQ7-F1
#
_entry.id   AF-C6BLQ7-F1
#
_cell.length_a   1.000
_cell.length_b   1.000
_cell.length_c   1.000
_cell.angle_alpha   90.00
_cell.angle_beta   90.00
_cell.angle_gamma   90.00
#
_symmetry.space_group_name_H-M   'P 1'
#
loop_
_entity.id
_entity.type
_entity.pdbx_description
1 polymer ?
#
loop_
_entity_poly.entity_id
_entity_poly.type
_entity_poly.pdbx_seq_one_letter_code
_entity_poly.pdbx_strand_id
1 'polypeptide(L)'
;MESTVLATLAAGLVCGVLAWSVQQRRMNTMARTVQDAHRRAAELTAEVAREAARAEADARAMAALQTTLAQMREATSDHLEVIEQLRTELQSAGAAKAQWAACANRIAEEAARLRGLALTFERWHEQMISLMEQNHDMHAKNEELQSIVRHVVIVSLNASIEAARAGQAGRGFAVVASEVRSLAARSEDLSKSYRNSLHLNDLTTTATFQDIQAGGKMIAASLASVEALASRFQAQLHEQAGTT
;
A
#
# COMPACT_ATOMS: atom_id res chain seq x y z
N MET A 1 -116.40 -58.29 -65.74
CA MET A 1 -116.21 -57.09 -64.91
C MET A 1 -115.19 -57.28 -63.78
N GLU A 2 -114.74 -58.51 -63.50
CA GLU A 2 -113.76 -58.78 -62.43
C GLU A 2 -112.28 -58.55 -62.83
N SER A 3 -111.94 -58.62 -64.13
CA SER A 3 -110.54 -58.52 -64.61
C SER A 3 -109.93 -57.11 -64.57
N THR A 4 -110.73 -56.05 -64.71
CA THR A 4 -110.23 -54.65 -64.70
C THR A 4 -110.00 -54.13 -63.29
N VAL A 5 -110.77 -54.59 -62.30
CA VAL A 5 -110.59 -54.28 -60.88
C VAL A 5 -109.33 -54.95 -60.33
N LEU A 6 -109.03 -56.17 -60.77
CA LEU A 6 -107.77 -56.86 -60.47
C LEU A 6 -106.55 -56.13 -61.05
N ALA A 7 -106.65 -55.59 -62.27
CA ALA A 7 -105.55 -54.86 -62.92
C ALA A 7 -105.25 -53.50 -62.26
N THR A 8 -106.28 -52.76 -61.83
CA THR A 8 -106.10 -51.48 -61.12
C THR A 8 -105.59 -51.67 -59.70
N LEU A 9 -106.03 -52.72 -59.00
CA LEU A 9 -105.46 -53.12 -57.70
C LEU A 9 -104.00 -53.56 -57.83
N ALA A 10 -103.64 -54.31 -58.87
CA ALA A 10 -102.27 -54.70 -59.15
C ALA A 10 -101.38 -53.50 -59.49
N ALA A 11 -101.85 -52.54 -60.30
CA ALA A 11 -101.12 -51.32 -60.62
C ALA A 11 -100.94 -50.40 -59.38
N GLY A 12 -101.96 -50.27 -58.53
CA GLY A 12 -101.87 -49.53 -57.27
C GLY A 12 -100.89 -50.17 -56.27
N LEU A 13 -100.87 -51.51 -56.18
CA LEU A 13 -99.87 -52.26 -55.43
C LEU A 13 -98.46 -52.07 -55.98
N VAL A 14 -98.27 -52.12 -57.30
CA VAL A 14 -96.96 -51.92 -57.94
C VAL A 14 -96.46 -50.49 -57.75
N CYS A 15 -97.32 -49.47 -57.92
CA CYS A 15 -96.96 -48.07 -57.64
C CYS A 15 -96.66 -47.86 -56.15
N GLY A 16 -97.43 -48.47 -55.24
CA GLY A 16 -97.18 -48.44 -53.80
C GLY A 16 -95.85 -49.09 -53.42
N VAL A 17 -95.52 -50.25 -53.99
CA VAL A 17 -94.25 -50.96 -53.79
C VAL A 17 -93.08 -50.22 -54.42
N LEU A 18 -93.24 -49.62 -55.60
CA LEU A 18 -92.20 -48.80 -56.23
C LEU A 18 -91.96 -47.51 -55.46
N ALA A 19 -93.01 -46.80 -55.05
CA ALA A 19 -92.93 -45.62 -54.20
C ALA A 19 -92.31 -45.96 -52.84
N TRP A 20 -92.71 -47.09 -52.23
CA TRP A 20 -92.10 -47.64 -51.02
C TRP A 20 -90.63 -47.99 -51.24
N SER A 21 -90.26 -48.62 -52.36
CA SER A 21 -88.87 -48.99 -52.67
C SER A 21 -87.98 -47.76 -52.92
N VAL A 22 -88.52 -46.72 -53.56
CA VAL A 22 -87.82 -45.43 -53.78
C VAL A 22 -87.71 -44.68 -52.46
N GLN A 23 -88.76 -44.67 -51.63
CA GLN A 23 -88.74 -44.08 -50.30
C GLN A 23 -87.77 -44.82 -49.37
N GLN A 24 -87.73 -46.16 -49.41
CA GLN A 24 -86.81 -47.00 -48.65
C GLN A 24 -85.35 -46.79 -49.12
N ARG A 25 -85.12 -46.67 -50.44
CA ARG A 25 -83.81 -46.31 -50.99
C ARG A 25 -83.40 -44.90 -50.56
N ARG A 26 -84.31 -43.91 -50.61
CA ARG A 26 -84.08 -42.53 -50.14
C ARG A 26 -83.80 -42.47 -48.65
N MET A 27 -84.54 -43.21 -47.82
CA MET A 27 -84.30 -43.35 -46.39
C MET A 27 -82.95 -44.02 -46.11
N ASN A 28 -82.58 -45.06 -46.87
CA ASN A 28 -81.27 -45.70 -46.74
C ASN A 28 -80.13 -44.77 -47.17
N THR A 29 -80.29 -43.98 -48.24
CA THR A 29 -79.27 -42.99 -48.64
C THR A 29 -79.17 -41.85 -47.64
N MET A 30 -80.31 -41.36 -47.12
CA MET A 30 -80.34 -40.32 -46.09
C MET A 30 -79.72 -40.82 -44.78
N ALA A 31 -80.02 -42.05 -44.37
CA ALA A 31 -79.41 -42.69 -43.21
C ALA A 31 -77.88 -42.81 -43.36
N ARG A 32 -77.39 -43.19 -44.54
CA ARG A 32 -75.94 -43.21 -44.84
C ARG A 32 -75.32 -41.82 -44.79
N THR A 33 -75.92 -40.81 -45.41
CA THR A 33 -75.38 -39.44 -45.38
C THR A 33 -75.39 -38.84 -43.99
N VAL A 34 -76.41 -39.12 -43.17
CA VAL A 34 -76.48 -38.71 -41.77
C VAL A 34 -75.40 -39.43 -40.95
N GLN A 35 -75.19 -40.73 -41.18
CA GLN A 35 -74.15 -41.49 -40.52
C GLN A 35 -72.73 -41.02 -40.90
N ASP A 36 -72.49 -40.71 -42.18
CA ASP A 36 -71.23 -40.13 -42.66
C ASP A 36 -71.00 -38.72 -42.10
N ALA A 37 -72.07 -37.90 -42.00
CA ALA A 37 -72.00 -36.58 -41.37
C ALA A 37 -71.70 -36.70 -39.87
N HIS A 38 -72.32 -37.64 -39.15
CA HIS A 38 -72.00 -37.93 -37.75
C HIS A 38 -70.56 -38.40 -37.57
N ARG A 39 -70.04 -39.24 -38.48
CA ARG A 39 -68.65 -39.71 -38.42
C ARG A 39 -67.67 -38.55 -38.63
N ARG A 40 -67.90 -37.70 -39.64
CA ARG A 40 -67.08 -36.50 -39.90
C ARG A 40 -67.16 -35.49 -38.74
N ALA A 41 -68.34 -35.31 -38.15
CA ALA A 41 -68.51 -34.47 -36.96
C ALA A 41 -67.71 -35.03 -35.78
N ALA A 42 -67.75 -36.34 -35.54
CA ALA A 42 -66.94 -36.99 -34.51
C ALA A 42 -65.43 -36.84 -34.77
N GLU A 43 -64.98 -37.03 -36.01
CA GLU A 43 -63.58 -36.84 -36.43
C GLU A 43 -63.10 -35.39 -36.16
N LEU A 44 -63.89 -34.38 -36.57
CA LEU A 44 -63.60 -32.96 -36.33
C LEU A 44 -63.59 -32.63 -34.83
N THR A 45 -64.54 -33.14 -34.05
CA THR A 45 -64.52 -32.92 -32.59
C THR A 45 -63.29 -33.53 -31.92
N ALA A 46 -62.82 -34.68 -32.40
CA ALA A 46 -61.60 -35.31 -31.91
C ALA A 46 -60.33 -34.57 -32.37
N GLU A 47 -60.36 -33.88 -33.50
CA GLU A 47 -59.28 -33.01 -33.97
C GLU A 47 -59.22 -31.71 -33.16
N VAL A 48 -60.34 -31.03 -32.97
CA VAL A 48 -60.46 -29.83 -32.11
C VAL A 48 -60.04 -30.15 -30.67
N ALA A 49 -60.43 -31.31 -30.13
CA ALA A 49 -59.97 -31.73 -28.80
C ALA A 49 -58.45 -31.95 -28.73
N ARG A 50 -57.83 -32.48 -29.80
CA ARG A 50 -56.38 -32.63 -29.89
C ARG A 50 -55.66 -31.30 -30.00
N GLU A 51 -56.20 -30.36 -30.77
CA GLU A 51 -55.65 -28.99 -30.88
C GLU A 51 -55.79 -28.23 -29.56
N ALA A 52 -56.94 -28.32 -28.88
CA ALA A 52 -57.13 -27.72 -27.56
C ALA A 52 -56.12 -28.26 -26.53
N ALA A 53 -55.90 -29.58 -26.50
CA ALA A 53 -54.91 -30.20 -25.62
C ALA A 53 -53.48 -29.73 -25.93
N ARG A 54 -53.13 -29.54 -27.21
CA ARG A 54 -51.83 -28.97 -27.62
C ARG A 54 -51.69 -27.51 -27.19
N ALA A 55 -52.72 -26.69 -27.43
CA ALA A 55 -52.72 -25.29 -27.03
C ALA A 55 -52.60 -25.13 -25.51
N GLU A 56 -53.25 -25.99 -24.72
CA GLU A 56 -53.07 -26.03 -23.28
C GLU A 56 -51.64 -26.42 -22.87
N ALA A 57 -51.04 -27.42 -23.54
CA ALA A 57 -49.66 -27.82 -23.27
C ALA A 57 -48.68 -26.69 -23.60
N ASP A 58 -48.85 -26.01 -24.73
CA ASP A 58 -48.03 -24.86 -25.14
C ASP A 58 -48.20 -23.69 -24.17
N ALA A 59 -49.42 -23.39 -23.73
CA ALA A 59 -49.67 -22.36 -22.73
C ALA A 59 -48.96 -22.65 -21.39
N ARG A 60 -48.97 -23.92 -20.95
CA ARG A 60 -48.21 -24.35 -19.76
C ARG A 60 -46.70 -24.21 -19.97
N ALA A 61 -46.19 -24.58 -21.15
CA ALA A 61 -44.77 -24.44 -21.48
C ALA A 61 -44.33 -22.96 -21.52
N MET A 62 -45.16 -22.07 -22.09
CA MET A 62 -44.91 -20.63 -22.10
C MET A 62 -44.92 -20.03 -20.68
N ALA A 63 -45.86 -20.43 -19.83
CA ALA A 63 -45.91 -19.98 -18.44
C ALA A 63 -44.66 -20.43 -17.65
N ALA A 64 -44.20 -21.67 -17.85
CA ALA A 64 -42.96 -22.15 -17.27
C ALA A 64 -41.74 -21.34 -17.76
N LEU A 65 -41.65 -21.08 -19.06
CA LEU A 65 -40.56 -20.28 -19.63
C LEU A 65 -40.55 -18.83 -19.10
N GLN A 66 -41.72 -18.20 -18.97
CA GLN A 66 -41.86 -16.86 -18.39
C GLN A 66 -41.37 -16.82 -16.94
N THR A 67 -41.65 -17.88 -16.17
CA THR A 67 -41.16 -18.02 -14.79
C THR A 67 -39.65 -18.13 -14.75
N THR A 68 -39.05 -18.96 -15.62
CA THR A 68 -37.58 -19.10 -15.71
C THR A 68 -36.92 -17.80 -16.15
N LEU A 69 -37.49 -17.07 -17.11
CA LEU A 69 -36.97 -15.76 -17.54
C LEU A 69 -37.04 -14.71 -16.43
N ALA A 70 -38.09 -14.72 -15.61
CA ALA A 70 -38.18 -13.84 -14.45
C ALA A 70 -37.08 -14.15 -13.43
N GLN A 71 -36.88 -15.42 -13.09
CA GLN A 71 -35.81 -15.87 -12.18
C GLN A 71 -34.41 -15.51 -12.72
N MET A 72 -34.16 -15.68 -14.01
CA MET A 72 -32.87 -15.31 -14.62
C MET A 72 -32.62 -13.80 -14.58
N ARG A 73 -33.66 -12.97 -14.79
CA ARG A 73 -33.54 -11.51 -14.70
C ARG A 73 -33.21 -11.06 -13.28
N GLU A 74 -33.87 -11.64 -12.29
CA GLU A 74 -33.60 -11.39 -10.87
C GLU A 74 -32.16 -11.77 -10.52
N ALA A 75 -31.73 -13.00 -10.82
CA ALA A 75 -30.36 -13.43 -10.60
C ALA A 75 -29.31 -12.56 -11.32
N THR A 76 -29.61 -12.08 -12.53
CA THR A 76 -28.72 -11.16 -13.26
C THR A 76 -28.63 -9.80 -12.56
N SER A 77 -29.74 -9.30 -12.01
CA SER A 77 -29.75 -8.07 -11.23
C SER A 77 -28.88 -8.22 -9.98
N ASP A 78 -29.05 -9.31 -9.23
CA ASP A 78 -28.26 -9.61 -8.03
C ASP A 78 -26.76 -9.71 -8.35
N HIS A 79 -26.42 -10.36 -9.47
CA HIS A 79 -25.03 -10.48 -9.92
C HIS A 79 -24.41 -9.13 -10.27
N LEU A 80 -25.16 -8.21 -10.89
CA LEU A 80 -24.67 -6.86 -11.20
C LEU A 80 -24.39 -6.07 -9.93
N GLU A 81 -25.23 -6.20 -8.89
CA GLU A 81 -24.98 -5.57 -7.60
C GLU A 81 -23.71 -6.10 -6.94
N VAL A 82 -23.49 -7.42 -6.96
CA VAL A 82 -22.27 -8.05 -6.43
C VAL A 82 -21.02 -7.59 -7.20
N ILE A 83 -21.10 -7.46 -8.53
CA ILE A 83 -19.98 -6.99 -9.36
C ILE A 83 -19.61 -5.55 -9.00
N GLU A 84 -20.59 -4.67 -8.81
CA GLU A 84 -20.32 -3.28 -8.41
C GLU A 84 -19.72 -3.20 -7.00
N GLN A 85 -20.19 -4.02 -6.05
CA GLN A 85 -19.57 -4.13 -4.73
C GLN A 85 -18.10 -4.56 -4.83
N LEU A 86 -17.81 -5.66 -5.52
CA LEU A 86 -16.44 -6.16 -5.75
C LEU A 86 -15.56 -5.11 -6.44
N ARG A 87 -16.11 -4.35 -7.38
CA ARG A 87 -15.39 -3.27 -8.06
C ARG A 87 -14.97 -2.18 -7.09
N THR A 88 -15.88 -1.75 -6.20
CA THR A 88 -15.57 -0.72 -5.20
C THR A 88 -14.53 -1.22 -4.18
N GLU A 89 -14.63 -2.47 -3.74
CA GLU A 89 -13.65 -3.12 -2.87
C GLU A 89 -12.26 -3.16 -3.53
N LEU A 90 -12.18 -3.64 -4.78
CA LEU A 90 -10.92 -3.70 -5.52
C LEU A 90 -10.28 -2.31 -5.71
N GLN A 91 -11.09 -1.29 -5.98
CA GLN A 91 -10.60 0.09 -6.12
C GLN A 91 -10.03 0.62 -4.79
N SER A 92 -10.71 0.36 -3.68
CA SER A 92 -10.24 0.75 -2.34
C SER A 92 -8.96 0.01 -1.94
N ALA A 93 -8.87 -1.29 -2.24
CA ALA A 93 -7.68 -2.10 -2.03
C ALA A 93 -6.48 -1.59 -2.87
N GLY A 94 -6.73 -1.22 -4.13
CA GLY A 94 -5.72 -0.62 -5.01
C GLY A 94 -5.17 0.71 -4.46
N ALA A 95 -6.06 1.58 -3.96
CA ALA A 95 -5.67 2.83 -3.32
C ALA A 95 -4.86 2.60 -2.03
N ALA A 96 -5.29 1.67 -1.17
CA ALA A 96 -4.57 1.29 0.04
C ALA A 96 -3.16 0.77 -0.28
N LYS A 97 -3.03 -0.11 -1.28
CA LYS A 97 -1.72 -0.62 -1.74
C LYS A 97 -0.79 0.49 -2.21
N ALA A 98 -1.29 1.47 -2.95
CA ALA A 98 -0.49 2.62 -3.39
C ALA A 98 -0.02 3.48 -2.21
N GLN A 99 -0.89 3.74 -1.23
CA GLN A 99 -0.53 4.47 -0.01
C GLN A 99 0.53 3.73 0.80
N TRP A 100 0.43 2.40 0.87
CA TRP A 100 1.42 1.59 1.57
C TRP A 100 2.79 1.61 0.90
N ALA A 101 2.85 1.49 -0.43
CA ALA A 101 4.11 1.61 -1.16
C ALA A 101 4.79 2.97 -0.91
N ALA A 102 4.01 4.06 -0.87
CA ALA A 102 4.52 5.37 -0.52
C ALA A 102 5.05 5.45 0.92
N CYS A 103 4.36 4.80 1.88
CA CYS A 103 4.82 4.72 3.26
C CYS A 103 6.15 3.96 3.40
N ALA A 104 6.27 2.81 2.73
CA ALA A 104 7.50 2.02 2.71
C ALA A 104 8.70 2.83 2.20
N ASN A 105 8.52 3.57 1.10
CA ASN A 105 9.56 4.43 0.55
C ASN A 105 9.97 5.54 1.53
N ARG A 106 9.00 6.18 2.21
CA ARG A 106 9.29 7.20 3.22
C ARG A 106 10.09 6.66 4.40
N ILE A 107 9.76 5.45 4.88
CA ILE A 107 10.49 4.78 5.96
C ILE A 107 11.93 4.48 5.51
N ALA A 108 12.11 3.98 4.29
CA ALA A 108 13.43 3.68 3.74
C ALA A 108 14.31 4.93 3.59
N GLU A 109 13.74 6.03 3.09
CA GLU A 109 14.43 7.33 3.00
C GLU A 109 14.84 7.86 4.37
N GLU A 110 13.97 7.76 5.37
CA GLU A 110 14.27 8.22 6.73
C GLU A 110 15.38 7.38 7.37
N ALA A 111 15.34 6.06 7.19
CA ALA A 111 16.42 5.18 7.64
C ALA A 111 17.76 5.54 6.98
N ALA A 112 17.75 5.82 5.67
CA ALA A 112 18.96 6.24 4.95
C ALA A 112 19.51 7.58 5.47
N ARG A 113 18.63 8.57 5.72
CA ARG A 113 19.01 9.85 6.35
C ARG A 113 19.66 9.63 7.72
N LEU A 114 19.03 8.85 8.59
CA LEU A 114 19.55 8.57 9.94
C LEU A 114 20.89 7.83 9.90
N ARG A 115 21.10 6.90 8.96
CA ARG A 115 22.42 6.24 8.78
C ARG A 115 23.49 7.24 8.35
N GLY A 116 23.18 8.17 7.45
CA GLY A 116 24.11 9.24 7.06
C GLY A 116 24.49 10.17 8.23
N LEU A 117 23.51 10.50 9.08
CA LEU A 117 23.74 11.21 10.34
C LEU A 117 24.64 10.42 11.28
N ALA A 118 24.40 9.13 11.47
CA ALA A 118 25.21 8.26 12.34
C ALA A 118 26.70 8.26 11.91
N LEU A 119 26.96 8.11 10.60
CA LEU A 119 28.33 8.18 10.07
C LEU A 119 28.99 9.55 10.29
N THR A 120 28.22 10.62 10.22
CA THR A 120 28.72 11.98 10.48
C THR A 120 29.13 12.14 11.94
N PHE A 121 28.34 11.61 12.88
CA PHE A 121 28.66 11.62 14.30
C PHE A 121 29.88 10.77 14.63
N GLU A 122 30.06 9.61 13.99
CA GLU A 122 31.26 8.78 14.16
C GLU A 122 32.52 9.54 13.73
N ARG A 123 32.47 10.20 12.56
CA ARG A 123 33.58 11.04 12.11
C ARG A 123 33.87 12.20 13.06
N TRP A 124 32.84 12.87 13.57
CA TRP A 124 33.02 13.93 14.58
C TRP A 124 33.62 13.39 15.87
N HIS A 125 33.22 12.19 16.30
CA HIS A 125 33.79 11.52 17.46
C HIS A 125 35.30 11.28 17.30
N GLU A 126 35.74 10.74 16.16
CA GLU A 126 37.17 10.58 15.85
C GLU A 126 37.92 11.92 15.83
N GLN A 127 37.34 12.95 15.21
CA GLN A 127 37.93 14.29 15.16
C GLN A 127 38.10 14.90 16.55
N MET A 128 37.14 14.68 17.45
CA MET A 128 37.23 15.17 18.83
C MET A 128 38.30 14.43 19.64
N ILE A 129 38.49 13.13 19.42
CA ILE A 129 39.61 12.37 20.03
C ILE A 129 40.94 13.00 19.60
N SER A 130 41.10 13.26 18.31
CA SER A 130 42.31 13.91 17.80
C SER A 130 42.50 15.33 18.37
N LEU A 131 41.42 16.10 18.52
CA LEU A 131 41.48 17.44 19.11
C LEU A 131 41.89 17.41 20.59
N MET A 132 41.42 16.42 21.36
CA MET A 132 41.84 16.22 22.75
C MET A 132 43.34 15.88 22.85
N GLU A 133 43.83 15.02 21.96
CA GLU A 133 45.26 14.70 21.87
C GLU A 133 46.11 15.93 21.50
N GLN A 134 45.64 16.73 20.54
CA GLN A 134 46.31 17.98 20.16
C GLN A 134 46.36 18.99 21.33
N ASN A 135 45.26 19.16 22.08
CA ASN A 135 45.28 20.03 23.26
C ASN A 135 46.27 19.52 24.32
N HIS A 136 46.36 18.20 24.52
CA HIS A 136 47.35 17.61 25.44
C HIS A 136 48.80 17.91 25.01
N ASP A 137 49.12 17.75 23.73
CA ASP A 137 50.44 18.12 23.19
C ASP A 137 50.73 19.63 23.34
N MET A 138 49.71 20.48 23.14
CA MET A 138 49.85 21.93 23.33
C MET A 138 50.13 22.30 24.80
N HIS A 139 49.54 21.58 25.76
CA HIS A 139 49.88 21.74 27.18
C HIS A 139 51.34 21.41 27.44
N ALA A 140 51.82 20.25 26.97
CA ALA A 140 53.21 19.82 27.14
C ALA A 140 54.20 20.84 26.55
N LYS A 141 53.92 21.34 25.34
CA LYS A 141 54.73 22.39 24.69
C LYS A 141 54.73 23.71 25.46
N ASN A 142 53.58 24.11 26.02
CA ASN A 142 53.51 25.31 26.84
C ASN A 142 54.25 25.16 28.18
N GLU A 143 54.27 23.97 28.78
CA GLU A 143 55.09 23.66 29.96
C GLU A 143 56.59 23.74 29.67
N GLU A 144 57.02 23.18 28.54
CA GLU A 144 58.40 23.30 28.07
C GLU A 144 58.79 24.76 27.85
N LEU A 145 57.93 25.54 27.16
CA LEU A 145 58.14 26.97 26.94
C LEU A 145 58.25 27.73 28.27
N GLN A 146 57.40 27.42 29.26
CA GLN A 146 57.50 28.03 30.58
C GLN A 146 58.83 27.67 31.27
N SER A 147 59.34 26.46 31.07
CA SER A 147 60.65 26.03 31.58
C SER A 147 61.80 26.82 30.95
N ILE A 148 61.77 26.97 29.62
CA ILE A 148 62.76 27.77 28.87
C ILE A 148 62.74 29.21 29.37
N VAL A 149 61.57 29.82 29.50
CA VAL A 149 61.42 31.20 29.98
C VAL A 149 62.01 31.37 31.38
N ARG A 150 61.74 30.46 32.33
CA ARG A 150 62.36 30.49 33.67
C ARG A 150 63.88 30.42 33.59
N HIS A 151 64.42 29.59 32.69
CA HIS A 151 65.86 29.50 32.49
C HIS A 151 66.44 30.82 31.95
N VAL A 152 65.78 31.46 30.99
CA VAL A 152 66.21 32.77 30.45
C VAL A 152 66.20 33.84 31.55
N VAL A 153 65.22 33.83 32.46
CA VAL A 153 65.21 34.73 33.62
C VAL A 153 66.46 34.53 34.48
N ILE A 154 66.86 33.29 34.77
CA ILE A 154 68.06 32.98 35.56
C ILE A 154 69.34 33.41 34.82
N VAL A 155 69.45 33.09 33.53
CA VAL A 155 70.63 33.45 32.72
C VAL A 155 70.79 34.97 32.61
N SER A 156 69.69 35.70 32.38
CA SER A 156 69.70 37.17 32.30
C SER A 156 70.05 37.82 33.64
N LEU A 157 69.65 37.23 34.76
CA LEU A 157 70.05 37.67 36.09
C LEU A 157 71.55 37.48 36.32
N ASN A 158 72.08 36.30 35.98
CA ASN A 158 73.52 36.02 36.08
C ASN A 158 74.35 36.97 35.20
N ALA A 159 73.88 37.24 33.97
CA ALA A 159 74.51 38.22 33.08
C ALA A 159 74.47 39.64 33.66
N SER A 160 73.36 40.04 34.30
CA SER A 160 73.25 41.35 34.97
C SER A 160 74.24 41.47 36.14
N ILE A 161 74.42 40.41 36.92
CA ILE A 161 75.38 40.35 38.04
C ILE A 161 76.82 40.47 37.52
N GLU A 162 77.19 39.72 36.48
CA GLU A 162 78.54 39.76 35.93
C GLU A 162 78.84 41.10 35.24
N ALA A 163 77.84 41.69 34.58
CA ALA A 163 77.94 43.04 34.02
C ALA A 163 78.17 44.11 35.11
N ALA A 164 77.51 43.99 36.27
CA ALA A 164 77.76 44.86 37.42
C ALA A 164 79.17 44.65 37.99
N ARG A 165 79.66 43.40 38.02
CA ARG A 165 81.01 43.05 38.49
C ARG A 165 82.12 43.63 37.60
N ALA A 166 81.89 43.71 36.29
CA ALA A 166 82.80 44.35 35.34
C ALA A 166 82.84 45.89 35.40
N GLY A 167 82.01 46.52 36.25
CA GLY A 167 82.03 47.97 36.48
C GLY A 167 81.69 48.78 35.23
N GLN A 168 82.53 49.77 34.87
CA GLN A 168 82.27 50.60 33.68
C GLN A 168 82.29 49.81 32.36
N ALA A 169 83.13 48.78 32.25
CA ALA A 169 83.23 47.97 31.04
C ALA A 169 81.96 47.13 30.78
N GLY A 170 81.18 46.84 31.81
CA GLY A 170 79.96 46.03 31.74
C GLY A 170 78.66 46.79 31.48
N ARG A 171 78.66 48.13 31.40
CA ARG A 171 77.42 48.93 31.31
C ARG A 171 76.52 48.54 30.14
N GLY A 172 77.10 48.30 28.96
CA GLY A 172 76.33 47.86 27.78
C GLY A 172 75.68 46.50 27.98
N PHE A 173 76.41 45.55 28.59
CA PHE A 173 75.88 44.23 28.91
C PHE A 173 74.78 44.27 29.98
N ALA A 174 74.87 45.18 30.95
CA ALA A 174 73.84 45.35 31.97
C ALA A 174 72.49 45.78 31.37
N VAL A 175 72.52 46.69 30.38
CA VAL A 175 71.29 47.13 29.66
C VAL A 175 70.68 45.97 28.89
N VAL A 176 71.49 45.22 28.14
CA VAL A 176 71.01 44.05 27.39
C VAL A 176 70.43 42.99 28.32
N ALA A 177 71.10 42.70 29.45
CA ALA A 177 70.62 41.71 30.40
C ALA A 177 69.29 42.12 31.05
N SER A 178 69.09 43.41 31.34
CA SER A 178 67.81 43.94 31.82
C SER A 178 66.69 43.80 30.78
N GLU A 179 66.98 44.08 29.51
CA GLU A 179 65.99 43.96 28.43
C GLU A 179 65.60 42.50 28.21
N VAL A 180 66.57 41.58 28.21
CA VAL A 180 66.31 40.13 28.12
C VAL A 180 65.46 39.64 29.29
N ARG A 181 65.71 40.13 30.51
CA ARG A 181 64.91 39.79 31.69
C ARG A 181 63.47 40.28 31.58
N SER A 182 63.30 41.52 31.10
CA SER A 182 61.97 42.10 30.83
C SER A 182 61.20 41.29 29.78
N LEU A 183 61.86 40.91 28.68
CA LEU A 183 61.27 40.07 27.65
C LEU A 183 60.88 38.69 28.18
N ALA A 184 61.73 38.07 29.00
CA ALA A 184 61.43 36.79 29.62
C ALA A 184 60.21 36.86 30.56
N ALA A 185 60.10 37.90 31.40
CA ALA A 185 58.94 38.11 32.26
C ALA A 185 57.64 38.25 31.43
N ARG A 186 57.67 39.02 30.34
CA ARG A 186 56.53 39.15 29.42
C ARG A 186 56.15 37.82 28.76
N SER A 187 57.14 37.01 28.36
CA SER A 187 56.91 35.67 27.81
C SER A 187 56.30 34.72 28.85
N GLU A 188 56.65 34.87 30.13
CA GLU A 188 56.07 34.08 31.21
C GLU A 188 54.58 34.38 31.39
N ASP A 189 54.21 35.65 31.39
CA ASP A 189 52.81 36.08 31.49
C ASP A 189 51.99 35.61 30.29
N LEU A 190 52.57 35.66 29.08
CA LEU A 190 51.92 35.11 27.88
C LEU A 190 51.71 33.60 27.99
N SER A 191 52.71 32.85 28.47
CA SER A 191 52.60 31.40 28.68
C SER A 191 51.52 31.04 29.71
N LYS A 192 51.38 31.83 30.79
CA LYS A 192 50.29 31.68 31.78
C LYS A 192 48.92 31.93 31.16
N SER A 193 48.78 33.00 30.38
CA SER A 193 47.53 33.31 29.66
C SER A 193 47.17 32.20 28.66
N TYR A 194 48.16 31.68 27.95
CA TYR A 194 47.98 30.56 27.03
C TYR A 194 47.55 29.28 27.74
N ARG A 195 48.14 28.97 28.91
CA ARG A 195 47.71 27.84 29.75
C ARG A 195 46.23 27.94 30.13
N ASN A 196 45.77 29.12 30.53
CA ASN A 196 44.36 29.33 30.85
C ASN A 196 43.46 29.11 29.63
N SER A 197 43.91 29.55 28.46
CA SER A 197 43.18 29.33 27.19
C SER A 197 43.10 27.84 26.84
N LEU A 198 44.17 27.08 27.02
CA LEU A 198 44.18 25.62 26.82
C LEU A 198 43.22 24.91 27.78
N HIS A 199 43.18 25.31 29.06
CA HIS A 199 42.25 24.73 30.02
C HIS A 199 40.77 25.01 29.66
N LEU A 200 40.47 26.21 29.15
CA LEU A 200 39.13 26.50 28.62
C LEU A 200 38.82 25.62 27.41
N ASN A 201 39.81 25.41 26.54
CA ASN A 201 39.67 24.55 25.36
C ASN A 201 39.37 23.10 25.76
N ASP A 202 40.01 22.57 26.81
CA ASP A 202 39.72 21.23 27.34
C ASP A 202 38.28 21.09 27.83
N LEU A 203 37.78 22.09 28.56
CA LEU A 203 36.40 22.11 29.05
C LEU A 203 35.41 22.12 27.88
N THR A 204 35.61 23.00 26.90
CA THR A 204 34.77 23.07 25.71
C THR A 204 34.84 21.79 24.88
N THR A 205 36.05 21.24 24.68
CA THR A 205 36.27 20.01 23.93
C THR A 205 35.58 18.82 24.60
N THR A 206 35.69 18.70 25.92
CA THR A 206 35.04 17.64 26.71
C THR A 206 33.51 17.74 26.65
N ALA A 207 32.95 18.95 26.83
CA ALA A 207 31.51 19.16 26.72
C ALA A 207 31.00 18.80 25.31
N THR A 208 31.67 19.29 24.26
CA THR A 208 31.32 18.97 22.86
C THR A 208 31.39 17.47 22.58
N PHE A 209 32.40 16.78 23.14
CA PHE A 209 32.53 15.32 23.00
C PHE A 209 31.37 14.56 23.65
N GLN A 210 30.91 15.01 24.83
CA GLN A 210 29.74 14.45 25.51
C GLN A 210 28.45 14.66 24.69
N ASP A 211 28.27 15.84 24.10
CA ASP A 211 27.12 16.14 23.23
C ASP A 211 27.12 15.28 21.98
N ILE A 212 28.29 15.08 21.34
CA ILE A 212 28.44 14.17 20.20
C ILE A 212 28.09 12.74 20.59
N GLN A 213 28.57 12.26 21.74
CA GLN A 213 28.24 10.92 22.25
C GLN A 213 26.74 10.74 22.53
N ALA A 214 26.11 11.74 23.16
CA ALA A 214 24.67 11.73 23.40
C ALA A 214 23.88 11.75 22.08
N GLY A 215 24.24 12.61 21.15
CA GLY A 215 23.63 12.69 19.82
C GLY A 215 23.77 11.40 19.02
N GLY A 216 24.95 10.76 19.05
CA GLY A 216 25.19 9.47 18.44
C GLY A 216 24.27 8.36 18.99
N LYS A 217 24.12 8.29 20.32
CA LYS A 217 23.18 7.35 20.96
C LYS A 217 21.72 7.62 20.59
N MET A 218 21.32 8.89 20.51
CA MET A 218 19.96 9.26 20.09
C MET A 218 19.67 8.87 18.64
N ILE A 219 20.65 9.03 17.74
CA ILE A 219 20.52 8.60 16.33
C ILE A 219 20.41 7.08 16.25
N ALA A 220 21.24 6.34 16.99
CA ALA A 220 21.17 4.88 17.02
C ALA A 220 19.80 4.39 17.51
N ALA A 221 19.26 5.00 18.56
CA ALA A 221 17.91 4.69 19.06
C ALA A 221 16.81 5.03 18.03
N SER A 222 16.95 6.16 17.34
CA SER A 222 16.02 6.57 16.28
C SER A 222 16.05 5.60 15.10
N LEU A 223 17.24 5.15 14.70
CA LEU A 223 17.41 4.17 13.63
C LEU A 223 16.75 2.84 14.00
N ALA A 224 16.97 2.34 15.22
CA ALA A 224 16.33 1.13 15.71
C ALA A 224 14.79 1.26 15.72
N SER A 225 14.26 2.44 16.07
CA SER A 225 12.82 2.72 16.02
C SER A 225 12.27 2.66 14.59
N VAL A 226 12.97 3.26 13.62
CA VAL A 226 12.58 3.23 12.21
C VAL A 226 12.63 1.82 11.64
N GLU A 227 13.64 1.02 11.99
CA GLU A 227 13.74 -0.38 11.56
C GLU A 227 12.64 -1.26 12.17
N ALA A 228 12.27 -1.00 13.43
CA ALA A 228 11.12 -1.66 14.06
C ALA A 228 9.79 -1.29 13.38
N LEU A 229 9.61 -0.01 13.02
CA LEU A 229 8.45 0.45 12.26
C LEU A 229 8.39 -0.21 10.87
N ALA A 230 9.52 -0.29 10.16
CA ALA A 230 9.62 -0.97 8.88
C ALA A 230 9.21 -2.45 8.98
N SER A 231 9.68 -3.15 10.02
CA SER A 231 9.38 -4.56 10.26
C SER A 231 7.89 -4.79 10.56
N ARG A 232 7.30 -3.94 11.41
CA ARG A 232 5.84 -3.99 11.70
C ARG A 232 5.01 -3.71 10.45
N PHE A 233 5.44 -2.74 9.66
CA PHE A 233 4.77 -2.39 8.41
C PHE A 233 4.79 -3.56 7.42
N GLN A 234 5.93 -4.24 7.29
CA GLN A 234 6.05 -5.43 6.44
C GLN A 234 5.18 -6.60 6.93
N ALA A 235 5.05 -6.79 8.25
CA ALA A 235 4.15 -7.80 8.81
C ALA A 235 2.67 -7.51 8.48
N GLN A 236 2.22 -6.26 8.62
CA GLN A 236 0.86 -5.85 8.26
C GLN A 236 0.56 -6.06 6.77
N LEU A 237 1.53 -5.79 5.89
CA LEU A 237 1.40 -6.07 4.46
C LEU A 237 1.16 -7.55 4.18
N HIS A 238 1.87 -8.45 4.86
CA HIS A 238 1.68 -9.89 4.71
C HIS A 238 0.31 -10.36 5.22
N GLU A 239 -0.18 -9.80 6.33
CA GLU A 239 -1.49 -10.15 6.89
C GLU A 239 -2.65 -9.71 5.98
N GLN A 240 -2.57 -8.52 5.40
CA GLN A 240 -3.56 -8.02 4.45
C GLN A 240 -3.49 -8.75 3.09
N ALA A 241 -2.31 -9.19 2.66
CA ALA A 241 -2.15 -9.97 1.43
C ALA A 241 -2.62 -11.43 1.57
N GLY A 242 -2.67 -11.98 2.79
CA GLY A 242 -3.14 -13.34 3.06
C GLY A 242 -4.64 -13.46 3.34
N THR A 243 -5.36 -12.34 3.44
CA THR A 243 -6.81 -12.28 3.73
C THR A 243 -7.68 -12.04 2.50
N THR A 244 -7.08 -11.84 1.32
CA THR A 244 -7.74 -11.81 0.00
C THR A 244 -7.53 -13.14 -0.74
#